data_AF-A0A3E1ELF9-F1
#
_entry.id   AF-A0A3E1ELF9-F1
#
_cell.length_a   1.000
_cell.length_b   1.000
_cell.length_c   1.000
_cell.angle_alpha   90.00
_cell.angle_beta   90.00
_cell.angle_gamma   90.00
#
_symmetry.space_group_name_H-M   'P 1'
#
loop_
_entity.id
_entity.type
_entity.pdbx_description
1 polymer ?
#
loop_
_entity_poly.entity_id
_entity_poly.type
_entity_poly.pdbx_seq_one_letter_code
_entity_poly.pdbx_strand_id
1 'polypeptide(L)'
;MYSDDDIHYALETTEVLHEPDRRIDTFGATSFEFRLISELMDDVGQVRVRSGRITADRPRILRPEPSEDLDFEGFGEPARAFAEWLKGRMENSALLRYGFSFRKSDVTESLVHDSLPIVCERVLEETRSTGNPLMAVIQGVDDTWEISLLKFTIEMIQKSQRINLFDFKRRGLL
;
A
#
# COMPACT_ATOMS: atom_id res chain seq x y z
N MET A 1 10.15 12.74 -13.31
CA MET A 1 9.87 13.56 -12.12
C MET A 1 8.37 13.70 -11.99
N TYR A 2 7.79 12.94 -11.06
CA TYR A 2 6.37 13.01 -10.71
C TYR A 2 6.08 14.33 -10.01
N SER A 3 5.03 15.01 -10.43
CA SER A 3 4.57 16.26 -9.84
C SER A 3 3.72 16.01 -8.59
N ASP A 4 3.50 17.06 -7.80
CA ASP A 4 2.53 17.06 -6.70
C ASP A 4 1.13 16.64 -7.20
N ASP A 5 0.77 17.05 -8.42
CA ASP A 5 -0.52 16.74 -9.04
C ASP A 5 -0.65 15.24 -9.38
N ASP A 6 0.42 14.61 -9.88
CA ASP A 6 0.45 13.17 -10.14
C ASP A 6 0.26 12.35 -8.86
N ILE A 7 0.89 12.82 -7.77
CA ILE A 7 0.76 12.22 -6.45
C ILE A 7 -0.68 12.38 -5.94
N HIS A 8 -1.22 13.60 -5.96
CA HIS A 8 -2.60 13.86 -5.55
C HIS A 8 -3.61 13.05 -6.36
N TYR A 9 -3.43 13.00 -7.68
CA TYR A 9 -4.29 12.22 -8.56
C TYR A 9 -4.26 10.73 -8.22
N ALA A 10 -3.07 10.17 -8.00
CA ALA A 10 -2.93 8.79 -7.56
C ALA A 10 -3.63 8.55 -6.22
N LEU A 11 -3.49 9.47 -5.26
CA LEU A 11 -4.11 9.35 -3.95
C LEU A 11 -5.65 9.37 -4.02
N GLU A 12 -6.23 10.27 -4.80
CA GLU A 12 -7.68 10.41 -4.96
C GLU A 12 -8.29 9.27 -5.79
N THR A 13 -7.57 8.76 -6.78
CA THR A 13 -8.07 7.72 -7.70
C THR A 13 -7.86 6.30 -7.16
N THR A 14 -6.98 6.12 -6.16
CA THR A 14 -6.72 4.80 -5.56
C THR A 14 -7.92 4.32 -4.78
N GLU A 15 -8.50 3.21 -5.23
CA GLU A 15 -9.64 2.55 -4.60
C GLU A 15 -9.23 1.17 -4.06
N VAL A 16 -9.66 0.86 -2.83
CA VAL A 16 -9.43 -0.45 -2.21
C VAL A 16 -10.68 -1.29 -2.43
N LEU A 17 -10.56 -2.29 -3.30
CA LEU A 17 -11.67 -3.18 -3.66
C LEU A 17 -11.83 -4.33 -2.65
N HIS A 18 -10.73 -4.77 -2.05
CA HIS A 18 -10.72 -5.79 -1.01
C HIS A 18 -9.58 -5.55 -0.02
N GLU A 19 -9.92 -5.45 1.27
CA GLU A 19 -8.96 -5.39 2.36
C GLU A 19 -8.64 -6.81 2.89
N PRO A 20 -7.40 -7.10 3.32
CA PRO A 20 -7.05 -8.35 3.98
C PRO A 20 -7.88 -8.58 5.26
N ASP A 21 -8.40 -9.80 5.44
CA ASP A 21 -9.18 -10.21 6.61
C ASP A 21 -8.36 -10.25 7.91
N ARG A 22 -7.07 -10.65 7.82
CA ARG A 22 -6.25 -10.80 9.02
C ARG A 22 -5.79 -9.44 9.51
N ARG A 23 -6.10 -9.14 10.78
CA ARG A 23 -5.55 -7.99 11.49
C ARG A 23 -4.03 -8.06 11.45
N ILE A 24 -3.48 -7.07 10.78
CA ILE A 24 -2.04 -6.89 10.67
C ILE A 24 -1.49 -6.47 12.03
N ASP A 25 -0.38 -7.09 12.41
CA ASP A 25 0.23 -6.87 13.71
C ASP A 25 0.86 -5.48 13.75
N THR A 26 0.15 -4.53 14.37
CA THR A 26 0.61 -3.15 14.61
C THR A 26 1.97 -3.03 15.27
N PHE A 27 2.40 -4.06 15.99
CA PHE A 27 3.64 -4.06 16.74
C PHE A 27 4.71 -4.96 16.15
N GLY A 28 4.40 -5.71 15.08
CA GLY A 28 5.30 -6.60 14.36
C GLY A 28 5.47 -6.25 12.88
N ALA A 29 5.96 -7.23 12.11
CA ALA A 29 6.05 -7.15 10.66
C ALA A 29 4.64 -7.17 10.06
N THR A 30 4.29 -6.12 9.32
CA THR A 30 3.09 -6.08 8.50
C THR A 30 3.40 -6.71 7.15
N SER A 31 2.71 -7.76 6.73
CA SER A 31 2.88 -8.30 5.38
C SER A 31 1.55 -8.72 4.78
N PHE A 32 1.38 -8.40 3.49
CA PHE A 32 0.21 -8.74 2.71
C PHE A 32 0.61 -8.98 1.24
N GLU A 33 -0.17 -9.79 0.55
CA GLU A 33 -0.10 -9.97 -0.89
C GLU A 33 -1.04 -8.97 -1.56
N PHE A 34 -0.66 -8.43 -2.70
CA PHE A 34 -1.49 -7.47 -3.42
C PHE A 34 -1.80 -7.95 -4.83
N ARG A 35 -2.98 -7.54 -5.30
CA ARG A 35 -3.39 -7.51 -6.70
C ARG A 35 -3.77 -6.08 -7.02
N LEU A 36 -2.92 -5.39 -7.77
CA LEU A 36 -3.18 -4.03 -8.23
C LEU A 36 -3.67 -4.06 -9.68
N ILE A 37 -4.81 -3.42 -9.92
CA ILE A 37 -5.51 -3.39 -11.20
C ILE A 37 -5.48 -1.95 -11.71
N SER A 38 -5.02 -1.76 -12.94
CA SER A 38 -4.99 -0.45 -13.59
C SER A 38 -5.28 -0.61 -15.08
N GLU A 39 -6.11 0.28 -15.63
CA GLU A 39 -6.25 0.40 -17.08
C GLU A 39 -5.02 1.12 -17.67
N LEU A 40 -4.56 0.68 -18.84
CA LEU A 40 -3.48 1.37 -19.54
C LEU A 40 -3.97 2.73 -20.04
N MET A 41 -3.14 3.76 -19.84
CA MET A 41 -3.47 5.11 -20.31
C MET A 41 -3.50 5.22 -21.84
N ASP A 42 -2.65 4.45 -22.53
CA ASP A 42 -2.48 4.52 -23.98
C ASP A 42 -3.40 3.57 -24.76
N ASP A 43 -4.08 2.63 -24.09
CA ASP A 43 -4.83 1.56 -24.76
C ASP A 43 -6.10 1.17 -23.98
N VAL A 44 -7.24 1.60 -24.51
CA VAL A 44 -8.55 1.38 -23.89
C VAL A 44 -8.94 -0.09 -23.96
N GLY A 45 -9.44 -0.64 -22.84
CA GLY A 45 -9.79 -2.07 -22.76
C GLY A 45 -8.58 -2.99 -22.61
N GLN A 46 -7.43 -2.42 -22.22
CA GLN A 46 -6.28 -3.18 -21.74
C GLN A 46 -6.03 -2.87 -20.27
N VAL A 47 -6.14 -3.90 -19.45
CA VAL A 47 -5.98 -3.80 -18.01
C VAL A 47 -4.73 -4.55 -17.62
N ARG A 48 -3.84 -3.86 -16.91
CA ARG A 48 -2.67 -4.48 -16.29
C ARG A 48 -3.03 -4.89 -14.87
N VAL A 49 -2.76 -6.16 -14.58
CA VAL A 49 -2.86 -6.71 -13.22
C VAL A 49 -1.44 -6.97 -12.73
N ARG A 50 -1.04 -6.28 -11.67
CA ARG A 50 0.22 -6.49 -10.97
C ARG A 50 -0.03 -7.26 -9.70
N SER A 51 0.75 -8.30 -9.47
CA SER A 51 0.70 -9.09 -8.24
C SER A 51 2.05 -9.03 -7.54
N GLY A 52 2.06 -9.14 -6.22
CA GLY A 52 3.30 -9.25 -5.47
C GLY A 52 3.05 -9.21 -3.97
N ARG A 53 4.10 -8.97 -3.20
CA ARG A 53 4.02 -8.88 -1.75
C ARG A 53 4.59 -7.56 -1.25
N ILE A 54 3.93 -7.00 -0.25
CA ILE A 54 4.44 -5.89 0.55
C ILE A 54 4.77 -6.40 1.95
N THR A 55 5.91 -5.94 2.47
CA THR A 55 6.26 -6.06 3.88
C THR A 55 6.60 -4.68 4.42
N ALA A 56 6.01 -4.31 5.56
CA ALA A 56 6.33 -3.10 6.29
C ALA A 56 6.81 -3.50 7.69
N ASP A 57 8.08 -3.20 7.96
CA ASP A 57 8.77 -3.55 9.20
C ASP A 57 9.17 -2.30 9.97
N ARG A 58 9.11 -2.37 11.30
CA ARG A 58 9.81 -1.41 12.14
C ARG A 58 11.32 -1.66 12.08
N PRO A 59 12.15 -0.61 12.11
CA PRO A 59 13.59 -0.75 12.06
C PRO A 59 14.08 -1.47 13.32
N ARG A 60 14.86 -2.55 13.15
CA ARG A 60 15.42 -3.34 14.26
C ARG A 60 16.60 -2.66 14.97
N ILE A 61 17.21 -1.67 14.33
CA ILE A 61 18.32 -0.89 14.87
C ILE A 61 17.86 0.56 14.87
N LEU A 62 17.66 1.12 16.07
CA LEU A 62 17.52 2.56 16.23
C LEU A 62 18.86 3.16 15.83
N ARG A 63 18.91 3.89 14.70
CA ARG A 63 20.08 4.72 14.40
C ARG A 63 20.21 5.75 15.53
N PRO A 64 21.43 6.06 15.99
CA PRO A 64 21.65 6.99 17.10
C PRO A 64 21.09 8.39 16.82
N GLU A 65 20.97 8.75 15.54
CA GLU A 65 20.24 9.94 15.09
C GLU A 65 18.85 9.54 14.60
N PRO A 66 17.77 10.27 14.94
CA PRO A 66 16.46 10.06 14.34
C PRO A 66 16.56 10.37 12.85
N SER A 67 16.70 9.34 12.01
CA SER A 67 16.55 9.50 10.57
C SER A 67 15.06 9.57 10.27
N GLU A 68 14.57 10.73 9.83
CA GLU A 68 13.21 10.95 9.32
C GLU A 68 12.94 10.24 7.98
N ASP A 69 13.82 9.31 7.60
CA ASP A 69 13.82 8.67 6.30
C ASP A 69 12.97 7.41 6.30
N LEU A 70 11.96 7.42 5.44
CA LEU A 70 11.22 6.23 5.04
C LEU A 70 12.08 5.46 4.03
N ASP A 71 12.31 4.17 4.30
CA ASP A 71 13.06 3.31 3.40
C ASP A 71 12.10 2.51 2.52
N PHE A 72 12.28 2.56 1.20
CA PHE A 72 11.41 1.93 0.21
C PHE A 72 12.23 0.99 -0.67
N GLU A 73 12.37 -0.26 -0.25
CA GLU A 73 13.08 -1.28 -0.98
C GLU A 73 12.19 -1.92 -2.06
N GLY A 74 12.71 -2.02 -3.29
CA GLY A 74 11.99 -2.60 -4.43
C GLY A 74 10.99 -1.65 -5.09
N PHE A 75 10.87 -0.41 -4.61
CA PHE A 75 10.05 0.63 -5.21
C PHE A 75 10.87 1.54 -6.15
N GLY A 76 10.21 2.11 -7.14
CA GLY A 76 10.78 2.99 -8.16
C GLY A 76 10.72 4.48 -7.82
N GLU A 77 10.89 5.31 -8.85
CA GLU A 77 10.85 6.77 -8.76
C GLU A 77 9.54 7.35 -8.18
N PRO A 78 8.32 6.87 -8.53
CA PRO A 78 7.09 7.46 -8.00
C PRO A 78 6.97 7.31 -6.48
N ALA A 79 7.40 6.18 -5.93
CA ALA A 79 7.44 5.98 -4.48
C ALA A 79 8.38 6.96 -3.76
N ARG A 80 9.54 7.28 -4.35
CA ARG A 80 10.48 8.26 -3.80
C ARG A 80 9.89 9.67 -3.83
N ALA A 81 9.22 10.04 -4.92
CA ALA A 81 8.51 11.32 -5.00
C ALA A 81 7.42 11.42 -3.93
N PHE A 82 6.65 10.35 -3.72
CA PHE A 82 5.66 10.27 -2.65
C PHE A 82 6.28 10.39 -1.26
N ALA A 83 7.46 9.80 -1.02
CA ALA A 83 8.17 9.91 0.26
C ALA A 83 8.50 11.36 0.62
N GLU A 84 9.07 12.09 -0.33
CA GLU A 84 9.45 13.50 -0.15
C GLU A 84 8.22 14.40 0.02
N TRP A 85 7.17 14.15 -0.79
CA TRP A 85 5.87 14.80 -0.64
C TRP A 85 5.26 14.56 0.76
N LEU A 86 5.37 13.33 1.28
CA LEU A 86 4.83 12.95 2.57
C LEU A 86 5.58 13.63 3.73
N LYS A 87 6.91 13.73 3.64
CA LYS A 87 7.75 14.46 4.60
C LYS A 87 7.32 15.92 4.72
N GLY A 88 7.06 16.58 3.59
CA GLY A 88 6.66 17.99 3.56
C GLY A 88 5.24 18.29 4.09
N ARG A 89 4.34 17.29 4.09
CA ARG A 89 2.93 17.47 4.52
C ARG A 89 2.59 16.89 5.89
N MET A 90 3.38 15.95 6.41
CA MET A 90 3.08 15.24 7.65
C MET A 90 4.09 15.52 8.77
N GLU A 91 4.35 16.80 9.09
CA GLU A 91 5.31 17.24 10.14
C GLU A 91 5.10 16.64 11.56
N ASN A 92 4.05 15.84 11.81
CA ASN A 92 3.80 15.21 13.11
C ASN A 92 3.19 13.80 13.04
N SER A 93 3.38 13.06 11.95
CA SER A 93 2.83 11.70 11.89
C SER A 93 3.68 10.71 12.70
N ALA A 94 3.00 9.86 13.49
CA ALA A 94 3.66 8.77 14.20
C ALA A 94 4.42 7.83 13.24
N LEU A 95 3.99 7.74 11.97
CA LEU A 95 4.62 6.94 10.93
C LEU A 95 6.07 7.36 10.66
N LEU A 96 6.34 8.66 10.51
CA LEU A 96 7.69 9.19 10.32
C LEU A 96 8.57 9.00 11.55
N ARG A 97 7.99 9.12 12.76
CA ARG A 97 8.69 8.89 14.03
C ARG A 97 9.16 7.45 14.23
N TYR A 98 8.48 6.47 13.61
CA TYR A 98 8.81 5.06 13.78
C TYR A 98 9.80 4.52 12.75
N GLY A 99 10.13 5.27 11.68
CA GLY A 99 11.15 4.89 10.70
C GLY A 99 10.85 3.60 9.94
N PHE A 100 9.60 3.39 9.52
CA PHE A 100 9.19 2.17 8.82
C PHE A 100 10.02 1.92 7.55
N SER A 101 10.39 0.66 7.33
CA SER A 101 10.95 0.17 6.08
C SER A 101 9.89 -0.62 5.34
N PHE A 102 9.63 -0.22 4.10
CA PHE A 102 8.68 -0.85 3.20
C PHE A 102 9.44 -1.61 2.13
N ARG A 103 9.08 -2.86 1.91
CA ARG A 103 9.69 -3.74 0.91
C ARG A 103 8.62 -4.28 -0.02
N LYS A 104 8.83 -4.10 -1.32
CA LYS A 104 8.05 -4.74 -2.38
C LYS A 104 8.85 -5.87 -3.01
N SER A 105 8.28 -7.09 -3.04
CA SER A 105 8.92 -8.28 -3.59
C SER A 105 8.00 -9.06 -4.51
N ASP A 106 8.59 -9.96 -5.31
CA ASP A 106 7.88 -10.97 -6.10
C ASP A 106 6.85 -10.37 -7.06
N VAL A 107 7.20 -9.21 -7.64
CA VAL A 107 6.30 -8.49 -8.55
C VAL A 107 6.20 -9.22 -9.87
N THR A 108 4.97 -9.56 -10.25
CA THR A 108 4.62 -10.11 -11.55
C THR A 108 3.55 -9.25 -12.20
N GLU A 109 3.58 -9.14 -13.51
CA GLU A 109 2.61 -8.35 -14.28
C GLU A 109 1.97 -9.21 -15.36
N SER A 110 0.67 -9.03 -15.57
CA SER A 110 -0.07 -9.64 -16.67
C SER A 110 -0.99 -8.62 -17.32
N LEU A 111 -1.06 -8.66 -18.64
CA LEU A 111 -1.95 -7.81 -19.42
C LEU A 111 -3.21 -8.60 -19.81
N VAL A 112 -4.37 -8.00 -19.58
CA VAL A 112 -5.68 -8.59 -19.86
C VAL A 112 -6.42 -7.68 -20.83
N HIS A 113 -6.88 -8.24 -21.95
CA HIS A 113 -7.68 -7.53 -22.93
C HIS A 113 -9.17 -7.68 -22.58
N ASP A 114 -9.62 -6.82 -21.66
CA ASP A 114 -11.01 -6.76 -21.22
C ASP A 114 -11.27 -5.39 -20.56
N SER A 115 -12.52 -5.08 -20.26
CA SER A 115 -12.86 -3.84 -19.55
C SER A 115 -12.43 -3.89 -18.09
N LEU A 116 -11.99 -2.75 -17.55
CA LEU A 116 -11.61 -2.61 -16.14
C LEU A 116 -12.65 -3.19 -15.16
N PRO A 117 -13.97 -2.92 -15.29
CA PRO A 117 -14.97 -3.49 -14.38
C PRO A 117 -15.00 -5.03 -14.39
N ILE A 118 -14.89 -5.66 -15.57
CA ILE A 118 -14.90 -7.12 -15.70
C ILE A 118 -13.63 -7.72 -15.07
N VAL A 119 -12.47 -7.10 -15.28
CA VAL A 119 -11.22 -7.57 -14.66
C VAL A 119 -11.27 -7.43 -13.14
N CYS A 120 -11.78 -6.31 -12.63
CA CYS A 120 -11.98 -6.12 -11.19
C CYS A 120 -12.89 -7.20 -10.58
N GLU A 121 -14.02 -7.49 -11.21
CA GLU A 121 -14.95 -8.53 -10.75
C GLU A 121 -14.28 -9.92 -10.73
N ARG A 122 -13.59 -10.30 -11.80
CA ARG A 122 -12.87 -11.58 -11.89
C ARG A 122 -11.80 -11.71 -10.80
N VAL A 123 -10.98 -10.69 -10.60
CA VAL A 123 -9.92 -10.71 -9.57
C VAL A 123 -10.51 -10.80 -8.16
N LEU A 124 -11.65 -10.15 -7.92
CA LEU A 124 -12.35 -10.26 -6.64
C LEU A 124 -12.94 -11.65 -6.42
N GLU A 125 -13.50 -12.29 -7.46
CA GLU A 125 -13.98 -13.67 -7.38
C GLU A 125 -12.84 -14.68 -7.12
N GLU A 126 -11.71 -14.52 -7.82
CA GLU A 126 -10.50 -15.30 -7.56
C GLU A 126 -10.03 -15.13 -6.10
N THR A 127 -10.00 -13.90 -5.60
CA THR A 127 -9.60 -13.61 -4.22
C THR A 127 -10.54 -14.28 -3.22
N ARG A 128 -11.86 -14.21 -3.43
CA ARG A 128 -12.85 -14.88 -2.58
C ARG A 128 -12.73 -16.41 -2.60
N SER A 129 -12.45 -16.98 -3.78
CA SER A 129 -12.35 -18.44 -3.93
C SER A 129 -11.05 -19.02 -3.34
N THR A 130 -9.94 -18.30 -3.42
CA THR A 130 -8.67 -18.70 -2.78
C THR A 130 -8.75 -18.61 -1.25
N GLY A 131 -9.53 -17.68 -0.72
CA GLY A 131 -9.69 -17.48 0.72
C GLY A 131 -8.43 -17.02 1.43
N ASN A 132 -7.49 -16.39 0.70
CA ASN A 132 -6.24 -15.90 1.28
C ASN A 132 -6.52 -14.67 2.17
N PRO A 133 -6.37 -14.76 3.50
CA PRO A 133 -6.71 -13.68 4.41
C PRO A 133 -5.68 -12.53 4.41
N LEU A 134 -4.59 -12.67 3.65
CA LEU A 134 -3.53 -11.67 3.47
C LEU A 134 -3.63 -10.96 2.12
N MET A 135 -4.65 -11.26 1.30
CA MET A 135 -4.78 -10.67 -0.03
C MET A 135 -5.43 -9.29 0.04
N ALA A 136 -4.84 -8.32 -0.63
CA ALA A 136 -5.44 -7.01 -0.89
C ALA A 136 -5.71 -6.85 -2.39
N VAL A 137 -6.87 -6.31 -2.77
CA VAL A 137 -7.17 -5.94 -4.15
C VAL A 137 -7.33 -4.43 -4.21
N ILE A 138 -6.50 -3.80 -5.04
CA ILE A 138 -6.39 -2.35 -5.15
C ILE A 138 -6.58 -1.97 -6.61
N GLN A 139 -7.38 -0.94 -6.86
CA GLN A 139 -7.46 -0.29 -8.16
C GLN A 139 -6.69 1.02 -8.10
N GLY A 140 -5.92 1.31 -9.13
CA GLY A 140 -5.09 2.52 -9.17
C GLY A 140 -4.74 2.94 -10.59
N VAL A 141 -3.85 3.92 -10.66
CA VAL A 141 -3.37 4.51 -11.91
C VAL A 141 -2.11 3.76 -12.34
N ASP A 142 -2.00 3.42 -13.63
CA ASP A 142 -0.92 2.55 -14.13
C ASP A 142 0.48 3.14 -13.91
N ASP A 143 0.67 4.44 -14.17
CA ASP A 143 1.96 5.13 -14.07
C ASP A 143 2.45 5.36 -12.62
N THR A 144 1.51 5.44 -11.69
CA THR A 144 1.75 5.77 -10.27
C THR A 144 1.29 4.68 -9.32
N TRP A 145 1.16 3.44 -9.82
CA TRP A 145 0.66 2.29 -9.06
C TRP A 145 1.38 2.03 -7.74
N GLU A 146 2.67 2.35 -7.68
CA GLU A 146 3.46 2.24 -6.45
C GLU A 146 2.97 3.20 -5.35
N ILE A 147 2.50 4.38 -5.72
CA ILE A 147 1.90 5.35 -4.79
C ILE A 147 0.60 4.77 -4.21
N SER A 148 -0.21 4.11 -5.04
CA SER A 148 -1.43 3.41 -4.58
C SER A 148 -1.12 2.35 -3.51
N LEU A 149 -0.05 1.57 -3.70
CA LEU A 149 0.39 0.58 -2.71
C LEU A 149 0.85 1.24 -1.41
N LEU A 150 1.60 2.34 -1.50
CA LEU A 150 2.09 3.05 -0.33
C LEU A 150 0.97 3.71 0.46
N LYS A 151 0.03 4.39 -0.22
CA LYS A 151 -1.19 4.94 0.38
C LYS A 151 -1.91 3.86 1.17
N PHE A 152 -2.21 2.74 0.52
CA PHE A 152 -2.92 1.63 1.15
C PHE A 152 -2.19 1.10 2.39
N THR A 153 -0.88 0.89 2.27
CA THR A 153 -0.07 0.37 3.39
C THR A 153 -0.07 1.34 4.58
N ILE A 154 0.07 2.64 4.32
CA ILE A 154 0.02 3.69 5.36
C ILE A 154 -1.36 3.73 6.04
N GLU A 155 -2.44 3.73 5.27
CA GLU A 155 -3.81 3.76 5.78
C GLU A 155 -4.11 2.54 6.66
N MET A 156 -3.64 1.37 6.24
CA MET A 156 -3.74 0.12 6.99
C MET A 156 -2.96 0.17 8.32
N ILE A 157 -1.72 0.67 8.31
CA ILE A 157 -0.93 0.87 9.55
C ILE A 157 -1.65 1.83 10.49
N GLN A 158 -2.20 2.94 9.98
CA GLN A 158 -2.94 3.91 10.80
C GLN A 158 -4.23 3.32 11.38
N LYS A 159 -5.01 2.59 10.57
CA LYS A 159 -6.25 1.91 10.99
C LYS A 159 -5.97 0.91 12.11
N SER A 160 -4.91 0.12 11.96
CA SER A 160 -4.52 -0.88 12.94
C SER A 160 -4.03 -0.24 14.26
N GLN A 161 -3.28 0.87 14.24
CA GLN A 161 -2.87 1.59 15.46
C GLN A 161 -4.07 2.12 16.27
N ARG A 162 -5.06 2.71 15.59
CA ARG A 162 -6.27 3.23 16.24
C ARG A 162 -7.10 2.13 16.91
N ILE A 163 -7.23 0.97 16.25
CA ILE A 163 -7.96 -0.18 16.79
C ILE A 163 -7.25 -0.76 18.01
N ASN A 164 -5.92 -0.90 17.96
CA ASN A 164 -5.17 -1.45 19.09
C ASN A 164 -5.22 -0.53 20.31
N LEU A 165 -5.10 0.78 20.16
CA LEU A 165 -5.24 1.72 21.29
C LEU A 165 -6.63 1.59 21.97
N PHE A 166 -7.67 1.38 21.15
CA PHE A 166 -9.03 1.15 21.64
C PHE A 166 -9.16 -0.20 22.38
N ASP A 167 -8.61 -1.29 21.83
CA ASP A 167 -8.63 -2.62 22.44
C ASP A 167 -7.81 -2.66 23.76
N PHE A 168 -6.71 -1.89 23.87
CA PHE A 168 -5.91 -1.77 25.10
C PHE A 168 -6.65 -1.03 26.22
N LYS A 169 -7.33 0.09 25.93
CA LYS A 169 -8.19 0.78 26.90
C LYS A 169 -9.31 -0.12 27.41
N ARG A 170 -9.93 -0.91 26.51
CA ARG A 170 -11.00 -1.84 26.87
C ARG A 170 -10.52 -3.01 27.74
N ARG A 171 -9.25 -3.42 27.58
CA ARG A 171 -8.61 -4.47 28.39
C ARG A 171 -7.95 -3.95 29.67
N GLY A 172 -8.06 -2.65 29.98
CA GLY A 172 -7.52 -2.05 31.21
C GLY A 172 -6.00 -1.98 31.26
N LEU A 173 -5.32 -1.98 30.11
CA LEU A 173 -3.86 -1.97 30.00
C LEU A 173 -3.30 -0.55 29.79
N LEU A 174 -4.12 0.49 30.01
CA LEU A 174 -3.79 1.92 29.99
C LEU A 174 -4.55 2.65 31.10
#